data_AF-A0AAD2V5D3-F1
#
_entry.id   AF-A0AAD2V5D3-F1
#
_cell.length_a   1.000
_cell.length_b   1.000
_cell.length_c   1.000
_cell.angle_alpha   90.00
_cell.angle_beta   90.00
_cell.angle_gamma   90.00
#
_symmetry.space_group_name_H-M   'P 1'
#
loop_
_entity.id
_entity.type
_entity.pdbx_description
1 polymer ?
#
loop_
_entity_poly.entity_id
_entity_poly.type
_entity_poly.pdbx_seq_one_letter_code
_entity_poly.pdbx_strand_id
1 'polypeptide(L)'
;MQMKNKKDDGVCEYLRNDDCTFLIMRGDYDKDAIIKAAIEQGEIDSDYADDWQGANYYQTNYKAVPRSEYSAWYAPMDKPCRGSFFASVLQWD
;
A
#
# COMPACT_ATOMS: atom_id res chain seq x y z
N MET A 1 -7.21 25.11 0.65
CA MET A 1 -6.08 24.51 -0.10
C MET A 1 -6.63 23.27 -0.80
N GLN A 2 -6.76 23.28 -2.12
CA GLN A 2 -7.16 22.07 -2.86
C GLN A 2 -5.97 21.12 -2.85
N MET A 3 -6.10 20.00 -2.14
CA MET A 3 -5.22 18.86 -2.30
C MET A 3 -5.35 18.41 -3.75
N LYS A 4 -4.32 18.66 -4.56
CA LYS A 4 -4.23 18.08 -5.91
C LYS A 4 -4.27 16.57 -5.69
N ASN A 5 -5.38 15.91 -6.08
CA ASN A 5 -5.46 14.46 -6.15
C ASN A 5 -4.20 14.00 -6.89
N LYS A 6 -3.24 13.43 -6.14
CA LYS A 6 -2.17 12.67 -6.76
C LYS A 6 -2.89 11.55 -7.50
N LYS A 7 -2.44 11.24 -8.71
CA LYS A 7 -3.19 10.46 -9.70
C LYS A 7 -3.70 9.09 -9.18
N ASP A 8 -3.11 8.61 -8.09
CA ASP A 8 -3.33 7.30 -7.49
C ASP A 8 -3.57 7.39 -5.95
N ASP A 9 -3.94 8.57 -5.43
CA ASP A 9 -4.29 8.76 -4.01
C ASP A 9 -5.59 7.99 -3.69
N GLY A 10 -5.55 7.14 -2.67
CA GLY A 10 -6.69 6.28 -2.29
C GLY A 10 -6.86 5.00 -3.14
N VAL A 11 -5.93 4.71 -4.03
CA VAL A 11 -5.85 3.39 -4.71
C VAL A 11 -5.12 2.41 -3.81
N CYS A 12 -5.69 1.21 -3.64
CA CYS A 12 -5.06 0.12 -2.91
C CYS A 12 -4.42 -0.83 -3.92
N GLU A 13 -3.15 -1.16 -3.74
CA GLU A 13 -2.40 -2.11 -4.56
C GLU A 13 -2.17 -3.38 -3.73
N TYR A 14 -2.60 -4.54 -4.25
CA TYR A 14 -2.22 -5.84 -3.70
C TYR A 14 -0.88 -6.28 -4.29
N LEU A 15 0.10 -6.52 -3.43
CA LEU A 15 1.41 -7.03 -3.80
C LEU A 15 1.70 -8.32 -3.05
N ARG A 16 2.37 -9.25 -3.71
CA ARG A 16 2.78 -10.51 -3.09
C ARG A 16 4.20 -10.84 -3.50
N ASN A 17 5.01 -11.26 -2.54
CA ASN A 17 6.29 -11.93 -2.78
C ASN A 17 6.21 -13.36 -2.21
N ASP A 18 7.33 -14.08 -2.23
CA ASP A 18 7.37 -15.50 -1.83
C ASP A 18 7.11 -15.70 -0.31
N ASP A 19 7.37 -14.67 0.50
CA ASP A 19 7.33 -14.75 1.97
C ASP A 19 6.17 -13.97 2.59
N CYS A 20 5.59 -12.98 1.90
CA CYS A 20 4.63 -12.04 2.45
C CYS A 20 3.69 -11.48 1.38
N THR A 21 2.53 -11.05 1.84
CA THR A 21 1.51 -10.32 1.08
C THR A 21 1.33 -8.92 1.67
N PHE A 22 1.12 -7.94 0.80
CA PHE A 22 1.02 -6.53 1.17
C PHE A 22 -0.21 -5.90 0.52
N LEU A 23 -0.94 -5.10 1.30
CA LEU A 23 -1.89 -4.11 0.79
C LEU A 23 -1.27 -2.73 0.99
N ILE A 24 -1.03 -2.01 -0.10
CA ILE A 24 -0.42 -0.68 -0.08
C ILE A 24 -1.43 0.34 -0.56
N MET A 25 -1.74 1.34 0.27
CA MET A 25 -2.59 2.46 -0.11
C MET A 25 -1.80 3.75 -0.05
N ARG A 26 -1.71 4.46 -1.18
CA ARG A 26 -0.96 5.72 -1.24
C ARG A 26 -1.74 6.81 -0.52
N GLY A 27 -1.10 7.43 0.46
CA GLY A 27 -1.71 8.42 1.36
C GLY A 27 -1.65 8.00 2.83
N ASP A 28 -2.30 8.81 3.66
CA ASP A 28 -2.43 8.61 5.11
C ASP A 28 -3.80 7.99 5.39
N TYR A 29 -3.81 6.68 5.60
CA TYR A 29 -5.00 5.86 5.77
C TYR A 29 -4.78 4.85 6.90
N ASP A 30 -5.81 4.62 7.70
CA ASP A 30 -5.80 3.58 8.72
C ASP A 30 -6.04 2.18 8.12
N LYS A 31 -5.91 1.14 8.96
CA LYS A 31 -6.12 -0.25 8.53
C LYS A 31 -7.49 -0.46 7.90
N ASP A 32 -8.53 0.08 8.53
CA ASP A 32 -9.93 -0.09 8.11
C ASP A 32 -10.18 0.51 6.72
N ALA A 33 -9.62 1.69 6.46
CA ALA A 33 -9.70 2.34 5.15
C ALA A 33 -8.98 1.53 4.07
N ILE A 34 -7.81 0.96 4.38
CA ILE A 34 -7.06 0.10 3.44
C ILE A 34 -7.87 -1.15 3.08
N ILE A 35 -8.36 -1.88 4.09
CA ILE A 35 -9.13 -3.12 3.90
C ILE A 35 -10.41 -2.83 3.11
N LYS A 36 -11.13 -1.77 3.49
CA LYS A 36 -12.35 -1.36 2.78
C LYS A 36 -12.05 -1.02 1.32
N ALA A 37 -11.00 -0.24 1.05
CA ALA A 37 -10.62 0.12 -0.30
C ALA A 37 -10.20 -1.11 -1.13
N ALA A 38 -9.48 -2.06 -0.53
CA ALA A 38 -9.09 -3.31 -1.16
C ALA A 38 -10.30 -4.16 -1.56
N ILE A 39 -11.31 -4.28 -0.69
CA ILE A 39 -12.57 -4.99 -0.97
C ILE A 39 -13.36 -4.27 -2.06
N GLU A 40 -13.52 -2.94 -1.96
CA GLU A 40 -14.25 -2.14 -2.95
C GLU A 40 -13.60 -2.20 -4.34
N GLN A 41 -12.27 -2.35 -4.39
CA GLN A 41 -11.49 -2.49 -5.63
C GLN A 41 -11.42 -3.95 -6.13
N GLY A 42 -11.84 -4.92 -5.32
CA GLY A 42 -11.77 -6.35 -5.65
C GLY A 42 -10.37 -6.95 -5.56
N GLU A 43 -9.46 -6.30 -4.83
CA GLU A 43 -8.10 -6.80 -4.57
C GLU A 43 -8.10 -7.96 -3.56
N ILE A 44 -9.06 -7.95 -2.63
CA ILE A 44 -9.32 -9.03 -1.68
C ILE A 44 -10.83 -9.27 -1.54
N ASP A 45 -11.23 -10.47 -1.16
CA ASP A 45 -12.61 -10.76 -0.77
C ASP A 45 -12.89 -10.27 0.66
N SER A 46 -14.15 -9.93 0.94
CA SER A 46 -14.59 -9.50 2.27
C SER A 46 -14.34 -10.54 3.37
N ASP A 47 -14.24 -11.81 2.99
CA ASP A 47 -14.01 -12.92 3.92
C ASP A 47 -12.61 -12.87 4.53
N TYR A 48 -11.65 -12.23 3.85
CA TYR A 48 -10.28 -12.03 4.37
C TYR A 48 -10.15 -10.77 5.23
N ALA A 49 -11.20 -9.95 5.38
CA ALA A 49 -11.13 -8.68 6.10
C ALA A 49 -10.61 -8.85 7.53
N ASP A 50 -11.09 -9.88 8.24
CA ASP A 50 -10.69 -10.17 9.62
C ASP A 50 -9.24 -10.63 9.72
N ASP A 51 -8.73 -11.39 8.74
CA ASP A 51 -7.33 -11.79 8.69
C ASP A 51 -6.42 -10.56 8.55
N TRP A 52 -6.81 -9.62 7.67
CA TRP A 52 -6.09 -8.37 7.46
C TRP A 52 -6.14 -7.40 8.65
N GLN A 53 -7.14 -7.49 9.54
CA GLN A 53 -7.17 -6.71 10.78
C GLN A 53 -6.00 -7.07 11.70
N GLY A 54 -5.64 -8.36 11.74
CA GLY A 54 -4.51 -8.89 12.49
C GLY A 54 -3.15 -8.58 11.87
N ALA A 55 -3.11 -8.15 10.60
CA ALA A 55 -1.87 -7.89 9.87
C ALA A 55 -1.06 -6.73 10.46
N ASN A 56 0.26 -6.75 10.19
CA ASN A 56 1.16 -5.69 10.62
C ASN A 56 0.88 -4.41 9.84
N TYR A 57 0.65 -3.32 10.56
CA TYR A 57 0.38 -2.01 9.97
C TYR A 57 1.53 -1.06 10.22
N TYR A 58 1.95 -0.37 9.17
CA TYR A 58 2.91 0.70 9.26
C TYR A 58 2.73 1.69 8.11
N GLN A 59 3.32 2.88 8.27
CA GLN A 59 3.30 3.91 7.25
C GLN A 59 4.73 4.36 6.97
N THR A 60 5.05 4.56 5.70
CA THR A 60 6.39 5.01 5.32
C THR A 60 6.39 5.70 3.95
N ASN A 61 7.48 6.39 3.66
CA ASN A 61 7.70 6.93 2.32
C ASN A 61 8.32 5.85 1.45
N TYR A 62 7.76 5.64 0.27
CA TYR A 62 8.25 4.74 -0.74
C TYR A 62 8.76 5.48 -1.96
N LYS A 63 9.69 4.85 -2.67
CA LYS A 63 10.09 5.27 -4.01
C LYS A 63 10.03 4.07 -4.94
N ALA A 64 9.35 4.25 -6.07
CA ALA A 64 9.39 3.29 -7.16
C ALA A 64 10.81 3.25 -7.74
N VAL A 65 11.47 2.10 -7.64
CA VAL A 65 12.80 1.86 -8.20
C VAL A 65 12.67 0.74 -9.23
N PRO A 66 13.14 0.92 -10.47
CA PRO A 66 13.12 -0.15 -11.45
C PRO A 66 14.06 -1.27 -10.99
N ARG A 67 13.54 -2.49 -10.90
CA ARG A 67 14.33 -3.73 -10.77
C ARG A 67 13.97 -4.65 -11.92
N SER A 68 14.96 -5.26 -12.56
CA SER A 68 14.75 -6.13 -13.73
C SER A 68 13.88 -7.35 -13.45
N GLU A 69 13.79 -7.76 -12.18
CA GLU A 69 13.11 -8.98 -11.74
C GLU A 69 11.66 -8.73 -11.28
N TYR A 70 11.24 -7.46 -11.13
CA TYR A 70 9.92 -7.11 -10.61
C TYR A 70 9.23 -6.09 -11.51
N SER A 71 7.91 -6.25 -11.70
CA SER A 71 7.09 -5.27 -12.42
C SER A 71 7.07 -3.90 -11.75
N ALA A 72 7.11 -3.88 -10.42
CA ALA A 72 7.31 -2.69 -9.60
C ALA A 72 8.02 -3.06 -8.29
N TRP A 73 9.03 -2.27 -7.89
CA TRP A 73 9.66 -2.38 -6.58
C TRP A 73 9.55 -1.06 -5.84
N TYR A 74 8.94 -1.08 -4.65
CA TYR A 74 8.79 0.07 -3.79
C TYR A 74 9.80 -0.01 -2.64
N ALA A 75 10.88 0.78 -2.74
CA ALA A 75 11.88 0.85 -1.69
C ALA A 75 11.43 1.82 -0.57
N PRO A 76 11.43 1.42 0.71
CA PRO A 76 11.17 2.33 1.82
C PRO A 76 12.29 3.37 1.92
N MET A 77 11.93 4.58 2.33
CA MET A 77 12.80 5.75 2.37
C MET A 77 12.68 6.45 3.72
N ASP A 78 13.80 6.64 4.41
CA ASP A 78 13.84 7.38 5.69
C ASP A 78 13.51 8.87 5.53
N LYS A 79 13.81 9.44 4.36
CA LYS A 79 13.57 10.85 4.05
C LYS A 79 12.81 10.97 2.73
N PRO A 80 11.72 11.75 2.68
CA PRO A 80 11.02 12.02 1.44
C PRO A 80 11.97 12.71 0.45
N CYS A 81 11.98 12.23 -0.78
CA CYS A 81 12.82 12.76 -1.85
C CYS A 81 12.01 12.96 -3.14
N ARG A 82 12.60 13.57 -4.16
CA ARG A 82 11.89 13.81 -5.42
C ARG A 82 11.40 12.47 -6.02
N GLY A 83 10.09 12.35 -6.20
CA GLY A 83 9.44 11.15 -6.74
C GLY A 83 9.09 10.09 -5.69
N SER A 84 9.31 10.34 -4.39
CA SER A 84 8.77 9.48 -3.35
C SER A 84 7.29 9.79 -3.08
N PHE A 85 6.57 8.81 -2.57
CA PHE A 85 5.20 8.94 -2.12
C PHE A 85 5.05 8.37 -0.71
N PHE A 86 4.13 8.92 0.07
CA PHE A 86 3.79 8.37 1.38
C PHE A 86 2.70 7.32 1.18
N ALA A 87 2.79 6.19 1.86
CA ALA A 87 1.78 5.15 1.82
C ALA A 87 1.61 4.48 3.17
N SER A 88 0.39 4.00 3.36
CA SER A 88 -0.02 3.18 4.49
C SER A 88 -0.08 1.73 4.02
N VAL A 89 0.48 0.82 4.81
CA VAL A 89 0.71 -0.57 4.40
C VAL A 89 0.21 -1.54 5.46
N LEU A 90 -0.48 -2.58 5.00
CA LEU A 90 -0.72 -3.80 5.75
C LEU A 90 0.16 -4.90 5.18
N GLN A 91 0.90 -5.58 6.05
CA GLN A 91 1.72 -6.73 5.72
C GLN A 91 1.21 -7.97 6.46
N TRP A 92 0.96 -9.02 5.70
CA TRP A 92 0.55 -10.33 6.16
C TRP A 92 1.56 -11.38 5.68
N ASP A 93 1.96 -12.30 6.56
CA ASP A 93 2.93 -13.39 6.32
C ASP A 93 2.16 -14.69 6.03
#